data_AF-A0AB74JRA8-F1
#
_entry.id   AF-A0AB74JRA8-F1
#
_cell.length_a   1.000
_cell.length_b   1.000
_cell.length_c   1.000
_cell.angle_alpha   90.00
_cell.angle_beta   90.00
_cell.angle_gamma   90.00
#
_symmetry.space_group_name_H-M   'P 1'
#
loop_
_entity.id
_entity.type
_entity.pdbx_description
1 polymer ?
#
loop_
_entity_poly.entity_id
_entity_poly.type
_entity_poly.pdbx_seq_one_letter_code
_entity_poly.pdbx_strand_id
1 'polypeptide(L)'
;MHLYSAFAIIFFAVQSSSGAVNESRVSNLQLEPEQARIYGCRSHCQSLLSEADPVDLENVGAYYDAKFYATSPDFASSTPGDVLKKELVHRGVGRLHSISLSVWRFQYTFLDANDSLVPSSGIIMFPRTSMPDIPLGDQRNVLPLVAYAHGTIG
;
A
#
# COMPACT_ATOMS: atom_id res chain seq x y z
N MET A 1 34.63 7.52 57.41
CA MET A 1 34.35 8.77 56.67
C MET A 1 35.53 8.93 55.70
N HIS A 2 35.46 8.79 54.39
CA HIS A 2 34.41 8.96 53.39
C HIS A 2 34.61 7.93 52.26
N LEU A 3 33.54 7.25 51.82
CA LEU A 3 33.54 6.51 50.55
C LEU A 3 33.09 7.48 49.45
N TYR A 4 33.98 7.82 48.51
CA TYR A 4 33.59 8.48 47.26
C TYR A 4 33.07 7.39 46.31
N SER A 5 31.76 7.35 46.12
CA SER A 5 31.12 6.52 45.10
C SER A 5 31.04 7.31 43.80
N ALA A 6 31.89 6.97 42.83
CA ALA A 6 31.80 7.52 41.48
C ALA A 6 30.61 6.87 40.77
N PHE A 7 29.54 7.64 40.54
CA PHE A 7 28.44 7.25 39.66
C PHE A 7 28.91 7.39 38.20
N ALA A 8 29.17 6.28 37.54
CA ALA A 8 29.33 6.25 36.09
C ALA A 8 27.93 6.22 35.46
N ILE A 9 27.50 7.33 34.85
CA ILE A 9 26.30 7.38 34.01
C ILE A 9 26.67 6.81 32.64
N ILE A 10 26.28 5.57 32.38
CA ILE A 10 26.43 4.95 31.07
C ILE A 10 25.28 5.44 30.17
N PHE A 11 25.59 6.35 29.25
CA PHE A 11 24.69 6.68 28.15
C PHE A 11 24.71 5.52 27.14
N PHE A 12 23.69 4.67 27.16
CA PHE A 12 23.39 3.80 26.02
C PHE A 12 22.75 4.66 24.93
N ALA A 13 23.59 5.18 24.03
CA ALA A 13 23.10 5.67 22.75
C ALA A 13 22.61 4.45 21.95
N VAL A 14 21.30 4.21 21.95
CA VAL A 14 20.68 3.33 20.97
C VAL A 14 20.81 4.05 19.63
N GLN A 15 21.85 3.70 18.87
CA GLN A 15 21.87 3.99 17.45
C GLN A 15 20.74 3.18 16.83
N SER A 16 19.60 3.85 16.61
CA SER A 16 18.62 3.41 15.65
C SER A 16 19.32 3.44 14.29
N SER A 17 19.96 2.33 13.92
CA SER A 17 20.34 2.11 12.54
C SER A 17 19.03 2.11 11.76
N SER A 18 18.78 3.20 11.03
CA SER A 18 17.85 3.21 9.91
C SER A 18 18.38 2.18 8.93
N GLY A 19 18.08 0.90 9.19
CA GLY A 19 18.38 -0.17 8.27
C GLY A 19 17.75 0.25 6.96
N ALA A 20 18.58 0.39 5.92
CA ALA A 20 18.08 0.54 4.57
C ALA A 20 17.00 -0.53 4.39
N VAL A 21 15.77 -0.09 4.17
CA VAL A 21 14.67 -0.99 3.86
C VAL A 21 15.14 -1.72 2.61
N ASN A 22 15.51 -2.98 2.75
CA ASN A 22 15.90 -3.78 1.61
C ASN A 22 14.63 -3.89 0.76
N GLU A 23 14.61 -3.20 -0.38
CA GLU A 23 13.49 -3.05 -1.32
C GLU A 23 13.00 -4.39 -1.91
N SER A 24 13.51 -5.52 -1.41
CA SER A 24 13.32 -6.90 -1.87
C SER A 24 12.23 -7.69 -1.14
N ARG A 25 11.36 -7.07 -0.33
CA ARG A 25 10.26 -7.77 0.34
C ARG A 25 8.90 -7.16 0.00
N VAL A 26 8.49 -7.40 -1.23
CA VAL A 26 7.25 -6.88 -1.81
C VAL A 26 6.38 -8.06 -2.21
N SER A 27 5.06 -7.92 -2.15
CA SER A 27 4.09 -9.00 -2.43
C SER A 27 4.26 -9.66 -3.81
N ASN A 28 4.92 -9.00 -4.76
CA ASN A 28 5.07 -9.48 -6.14
C ASN A 28 6.54 -9.83 -6.46
N LEU A 29 7.33 -10.24 -5.46
CA LEU A 29 8.65 -10.79 -5.74
C LEU A 29 8.47 -12.06 -6.59
N GLN A 30 9.18 -12.17 -7.72
CA GLN A 30 9.30 -13.46 -8.40
C GLN A 30 9.99 -14.43 -7.44
N LEU A 31 9.18 -15.28 -6.82
CA LEU A 31 9.67 -16.33 -5.94
C LEU A 31 10.09 -17.50 -6.81
N GLU A 32 11.37 -17.88 -6.71
CA GLU A 32 11.82 -19.15 -7.28
C GLU A 32 10.93 -20.29 -6.77
N PRO A 33 10.62 -21.30 -7.60
CA PRO A 33 9.66 -22.35 -7.26
C PRO A 33 9.91 -23.01 -5.91
N GLU A 34 11.18 -23.19 -5.53
CA GLU A 34 11.56 -23.78 -4.26
C GLU A 34 11.29 -22.86 -3.07
N GLN A 35 11.48 -21.56 -3.23
CA GLN A 35 11.17 -20.54 -2.22
C GLN A 35 9.66 -20.41 -2.02
N ALA A 36 8.89 -20.37 -3.11
CA ALA A 36 7.43 -20.36 -3.09
C ALA A 36 6.85 -21.59 -2.38
N ARG A 37 7.48 -22.76 -2.57
CA ARG A 37 7.10 -24.02 -1.90
C ARG A 37 7.23 -23.94 -0.37
N ILE A 38 8.27 -23.28 0.14
CA ILE A 38 8.47 -23.06 1.59
C ILE A 38 7.28 -22.29 2.20
N TYR A 39 6.72 -21.34 1.45
CA TYR A 39 5.55 -20.54 1.87
C TYR A 39 4.21 -21.19 1.52
N GLY A 40 4.20 -22.45 1.07
CA GLY A 40 2.98 -23.19 0.75
C GLY A 40 2.43 -22.98 -0.67
N CYS A 41 3.09 -22.15 -1.49
CA CYS A 41 2.73 -21.94 -2.90
C CYS A 41 3.26 -23.08 -3.78
N ARG A 42 2.41 -24.10 -3.98
CA ARG A 42 2.65 -25.25 -4.86
C ARG A 42 2.45 -24.88 -6.34
N SER A 43 2.65 -25.84 -7.26
CA SER A 43 2.61 -25.62 -8.71
C SER A 43 1.38 -24.85 -9.21
N HIS A 44 0.18 -25.13 -8.67
CA HIS A 44 -1.03 -24.40 -9.06
C HIS A 44 -0.97 -22.91 -8.67
N CYS A 45 -0.51 -22.61 -7.46
CA CYS A 45 -0.31 -21.22 -7.01
C CYS A 45 0.75 -20.51 -7.86
N GLN A 46 1.87 -21.17 -8.18
CA GLN A 46 2.91 -20.58 -9.03
C GLN A 46 2.43 -20.32 -10.46
N SER A 47 1.57 -21.18 -11.01
CA SER A 47 0.92 -20.94 -12.31
C SER A 47 0.06 -19.68 -12.27
N LEU A 48 -0.74 -19.51 -11.21
CA LEU A 48 -1.59 -18.33 -11.05
C LEU A 48 -0.76 -17.04 -10.90
N LEU A 49 0.33 -17.07 -10.13
CA LEU A 49 1.25 -15.92 -10.02
C LEU A 49 1.88 -15.58 -11.37
N SER A 50 2.35 -16.60 -12.11
CA SER A 50 2.95 -16.39 -13.44
C SER A 50 1.97 -15.79 -14.46
N GLU A 51 0.66 -16.05 -14.30
CA GLU A 51 -0.40 -15.47 -15.11
C GLU A 51 -0.82 -14.06 -14.65
N ALA A 52 -0.83 -13.82 -13.33
CA ALA A 52 -1.29 -12.57 -12.73
C ALA A 52 -0.23 -11.47 -12.76
N ASP A 53 1.05 -11.80 -12.55
CA ASP A 53 2.15 -10.83 -12.45
C ASP A 53 2.23 -9.87 -13.66
N PRO A 54 2.11 -10.34 -14.92
CA PRO A 54 2.12 -9.43 -16.08
C PRO A 54 0.91 -8.51 -16.10
N VAL A 55 -0.26 -8.99 -15.66
CA VAL A 55 -1.51 -8.21 -15.60
C VAL A 55 -1.41 -7.15 -14.51
N ASP A 56 -0.88 -7.50 -13.34
CA ASP A 56 -0.65 -6.54 -12.26
C ASP A 56 0.35 -5.48 -12.69
N LEU A 57 1.48 -5.87 -13.29
CA LEU A 57 2.47 -4.93 -13.80
C LEU A 57 1.85 -3.95 -14.82
N GLU A 58 1.02 -4.45 -15.74
CA GLU A 58 0.32 -3.63 -16.73
C GLU A 58 -0.66 -2.63 -16.09
N ASN A 59 -1.35 -3.02 -15.01
CA ASN A 59 -2.37 -2.19 -14.37
C ASN A 59 -1.82 -1.21 -13.33
N VAL A 60 -0.74 -1.56 -12.60
CA VAL A 60 -0.21 -0.73 -11.50
C VAL A 60 1.19 -0.17 -11.76
N GLY A 61 1.84 -0.55 -12.88
CA GLY A 61 3.02 0.11 -13.42
C GLY A 61 4.36 -0.19 -12.74
N ALA A 62 4.38 -1.00 -11.67
CA ALA A 62 5.60 -1.48 -11.04
C ALA A 62 5.34 -2.74 -10.21
N TYR A 63 6.30 -3.67 -10.17
CA TYR A 63 6.32 -4.78 -9.21
C TYR A 63 6.37 -4.25 -7.76
N TYR A 64 7.01 -3.08 -7.57
CA TYR A 64 7.02 -2.30 -6.33
C TYR A 64 7.46 -0.86 -6.58
N ASP A 65 6.94 0.08 -5.79
CA ASP A 65 7.44 1.45 -5.74
C ASP A 65 7.82 1.82 -4.30
N ALA A 66 9.09 1.60 -3.93
CA ALA A 66 9.59 1.83 -2.58
C ALA A 66 9.36 3.27 -2.11
N LYS A 67 9.45 4.25 -3.02
CA LYS A 67 9.26 5.66 -2.71
C LYS A 67 7.80 5.96 -2.38
N PHE A 68 6.87 5.41 -3.16
CA PHE A 68 5.44 5.53 -2.87
C PHE A 68 5.05 4.79 -1.59
N TYR A 69 5.61 3.62 -1.29
CA TYR A 69 5.21 2.86 -0.10
C TYR A 69 5.94 3.27 1.19
N ALA A 70 7.02 4.06 1.11
CA ALA A 70 7.60 4.70 2.29
C ALA A 70 6.55 5.51 3.06
N THR A 71 6.60 5.51 4.39
CA THR A 71 5.67 6.31 5.21
C THR A 71 5.84 7.80 4.92
N SER A 72 4.74 8.50 4.65
CA SER A 72 4.78 9.96 4.46
C SER A 72 5.26 10.67 5.75
N PRO A 73 6.10 11.71 5.67
CA PRO A 73 6.45 12.54 6.83
C PRO A 73 5.23 13.14 7.53
N ASP A 74 4.15 13.40 6.77
CA ASP A 74 2.90 13.99 7.27
C ASP A 74 2.09 13.03 8.15
N PHE A 75 2.46 11.74 8.17
CA PHE A 75 1.79 10.71 8.96
C PHE A 75 1.81 11.02 10.46
N ALA A 76 2.93 11.55 10.97
CA ALA A 76 3.12 11.77 12.41
C ALA A 76 2.11 12.77 13.02
N SER A 77 1.55 13.68 12.22
CA SER A 77 0.57 14.69 12.63
C SER A 77 -0.83 14.42 12.11
N SER A 78 -1.07 13.26 11.49
CA SER A 78 -2.32 12.93 10.82
C SER A 78 -3.35 12.28 11.74
N THR A 79 -4.59 12.26 11.29
CA THR A 79 -5.74 11.59 11.92
C THR A 79 -6.34 10.53 10.98
N PRO A 80 -7.11 9.56 11.51
CA PRO A 80 -7.71 8.51 10.68
C PRO A 80 -8.53 9.08 9.52
N GLY A 81 -8.24 8.60 8.31
CA GLY A 81 -8.87 9.05 7.06
C GLY A 81 -8.11 10.13 6.29
N ASP A 82 -7.10 10.76 6.89
CA ASP A 82 -6.29 11.77 6.19
C ASP A 82 -5.52 11.15 5.01
N VAL A 83 -5.61 11.78 3.85
CA VAL A 83 -4.82 11.41 2.67
C VAL A 83 -3.43 12.04 2.80
N LEU A 84 -2.42 11.20 2.89
CA LEU A 84 -1.03 11.59 3.14
C LEU A 84 -0.27 11.91 1.84
N LYS A 85 -0.51 11.12 0.79
CA LYS A 85 0.06 11.33 -0.55
C LYS A 85 -0.73 10.58 -1.60
N LYS A 86 -0.63 11.03 -2.86
CA LYS A 86 -1.31 10.41 -4.00
C LYS A 86 -0.49 10.58 -5.27
N GLU A 87 -0.56 9.59 -6.14
CA GLU A 87 0.12 9.58 -7.42
C GLU A 87 -0.81 9.02 -8.49
N LEU A 88 -0.73 9.60 -9.69
CA LEU A 88 -1.45 9.09 -10.84
C LEU A 88 -0.78 7.79 -11.28
N VAL A 89 -1.56 6.71 -11.39
CA VAL A 89 -1.09 5.46 -11.99
C VAL A 89 -0.95 5.70 -13.49
N HIS A 90 0.27 5.52 -14.02
CA HIS A 90 0.56 5.78 -15.43
C HIS A 90 -0.28 4.87 -16.33
N ARG A 91 -0.72 5.41 -17.48
CA ARG A 91 -1.55 4.69 -18.45
C ARG A 91 -0.78 3.52 -19.08
N GLY A 92 -0.89 2.33 -18.49
CA GLY A 92 -0.68 1.05 -19.15
C GLY A 92 -1.98 0.57 -19.80
N VAL A 93 -1.92 -0.29 -20.79
CA VAL A 93 -3.08 -0.76 -21.60
C VAL A 93 -4.01 -1.70 -20.79
N GLY A 94 -3.94 -1.65 -19.46
CA GLY A 94 -4.68 -2.47 -18.54
C GLY A 94 -6.16 -2.09 -18.42
N ARG A 95 -6.96 -3.03 -17.90
CA ARG A 95 -8.43 -2.94 -17.81
C ARG A 95 -8.89 -1.74 -16.98
N LEU A 96 -8.12 -1.25 -16.02
CA LEU A 96 -8.52 -0.11 -15.18
C LEU A 96 -8.70 1.19 -15.99
N HIS A 97 -7.87 1.44 -16.99
CA HIS A 97 -7.96 2.61 -17.86
C HIS A 97 -9.03 2.47 -18.97
N SER A 98 -9.63 1.29 -19.12
CA SER A 98 -10.78 1.09 -20.02
C SER A 98 -12.07 1.69 -19.45
N ILE A 99 -12.20 1.78 -18.13
CA ILE A 99 -13.39 2.27 -17.41
C ILE A 99 -13.20 3.62 -16.69
N SER A 100 -11.95 4.09 -16.56
CA SER A 100 -11.60 5.31 -15.81
C SER A 100 -10.66 6.21 -16.62
N LEU A 101 -10.85 7.54 -16.52
CA LEU A 101 -9.88 8.52 -17.06
C LEU A 101 -8.72 8.79 -16.10
N SER A 102 -8.92 8.55 -14.80
CA SER A 102 -7.90 8.79 -13.80
C SER A 102 -7.94 7.72 -12.71
N VAL A 103 -6.83 7.01 -12.60
CA VAL A 103 -6.58 6.00 -11.58
C VAL A 103 -5.49 6.56 -10.70
N TRP A 104 -5.76 6.65 -9.41
CA TRP A 104 -4.83 7.18 -8.42
C TRP A 104 -4.53 6.10 -7.41
N ARG A 105 -3.26 5.94 -7.06
CA ARG A 105 -2.88 5.30 -5.81
C ARG A 105 -2.69 6.37 -4.75
N PHE A 106 -3.05 6.08 -3.51
CA PHE A 106 -2.91 7.02 -2.41
C PHE A 106 -2.52 6.29 -1.13
N GLN A 107 -1.79 6.98 -0.26
CA GLN A 107 -1.52 6.56 1.12
C GLN A 107 -2.39 7.39 2.05
N TYR A 108 -2.98 6.76 3.06
CA TYR A 108 -3.85 7.39 4.04
C TYR A 108 -3.59 6.83 5.44
N THR A 109 -4.02 7.57 6.46
CA THR A 109 -3.92 7.15 7.84
C THR A 109 -5.09 6.26 8.23
N PHE A 110 -4.79 5.09 8.79
CA PHE A 110 -5.78 4.09 9.20
C PHE A 110 -5.58 3.71 10.68
N LEU A 111 -6.60 3.10 11.29
CA LEU A 111 -6.52 2.49 12.62
C LEU A 111 -6.44 0.98 12.44
N ASP A 112 -5.37 0.37 12.95
CA ASP A 112 -5.28 -1.08 13.01
C ASP A 112 -6.28 -1.68 14.02
N ALA A 113 -6.29 -3.00 14.16
CA ALA A 113 -7.20 -3.70 15.08
C ALA A 113 -6.97 -3.37 16.57
N ASN A 114 -5.88 -2.68 16.92
CA ASN A 114 -5.54 -2.23 18.26
C ASN A 114 -5.63 -0.71 18.41
N ASP A 115 -6.38 -0.02 17.52
CA ASP A 115 -6.55 1.43 17.49
C ASP A 115 -5.23 2.21 17.34
N SER A 116 -4.18 1.59 16.81
CA SER A 116 -2.91 2.26 16.52
C SER A 116 -2.94 2.85 15.11
N LEU A 117 -2.39 4.06 14.97
CA LEU A 117 -2.25 4.68 13.65
C LEU A 117 -1.26 3.88 12.80
N VAL A 118 -1.66 3.56 11.57
CA VAL A 118 -0.81 2.92 10.57
C VAL A 118 -0.99 3.62 9.21
N PRO A 119 0.07 3.78 8.41
CA PRO A 119 -0.06 4.20 7.03
C PRO A 119 -0.61 3.02 6.21
N SER A 120 -1.71 3.24 5.50
CA SER A 120 -2.32 2.28 4.58
C SER A 120 -2.36 2.85 3.17
N SER A 121 -2.55 2.01 2.16
CA SER A 121 -2.63 2.44 0.77
C SER A 121 -3.85 1.87 0.06
N GLY A 122 -4.35 2.60 -0.93
CA GLY A 122 -5.47 2.16 -1.76
C GLY A 122 -5.38 2.70 -3.18
N ILE A 123 -6.29 2.22 -4.02
CA ILE A 123 -6.50 2.72 -5.39
C ILE A 123 -7.90 3.32 -5.46
N ILE A 124 -8.01 4.51 -6.06
CA ILE A 124 -9.28 5.16 -6.37
C ILE A 124 -9.36 5.45 -7.86
N MET A 125 -10.55 5.21 -8.42
CA MET A 125 -10.83 5.38 -9.84
C MET A 125 -12.00 6.34 -10.02
N PHE A 126 -11.86 7.28 -10.95
CA PHE A 126 -12.93 8.19 -11.32
C PHE A 126 -13.51 7.79 -12.69
N PRO A 127 -14.81 7.46 -12.78
CA PRO A 127 -15.41 6.96 -14.01
C PRO A 127 -15.27 7.95 -15.17
N ARG A 128 -15.23 7.41 -16.39
CA ARG A 128 -15.04 8.18 -17.63
C ARG A 128 -16.14 9.21 -17.93
N THR A 129 -17.36 8.93 -17.49
CA THR A 129 -18.55 9.72 -17.78
C THR A 129 -19.06 10.37 -16.50
N SER A 130 -19.55 11.61 -16.62
CA SER A 130 -20.51 12.17 -15.66
C SER A 130 -21.65 11.16 -15.57
N MET A 131 -21.83 10.45 -14.47
CA MET A 131 -22.79 9.35 -14.36
C MET A 131 -24.22 9.89 -14.50
N PRO A 132 -24.87 9.86 -15.69
CA PRO A 132 -26.15 10.53 -15.89
C PRO A 132 -27.32 9.62 -15.50
N ASP A 133 -27.07 8.30 -15.44
CA ASP A 133 -28.11 7.26 -15.43
C ASP A 133 -28.19 6.48 -14.12
N ILE A 134 -27.41 6.87 -13.10
CA ILE A 134 -27.66 6.35 -11.75
C ILE A 134 -28.84 7.15 -11.20
N PRO A 135 -29.98 6.53 -10.85
CA PRO A 135 -31.06 7.20 -10.17
C PRO A 135 -30.60 7.49 -8.74
N LEU A 136 -29.76 8.52 -8.61
CA LEU A 136 -29.62 9.26 -7.37
C LEU A 136 -31.02 9.85 -7.16
N GLY A 137 -31.73 9.51 -6.08
CA GLY A 137 -33.04 10.09 -5.77
C GLY A 137 -32.96 11.62 -5.61
N ASP A 138 -33.42 12.18 -4.49
CA ASP A 138 -33.23 13.63 -4.24
C ASP A 138 -31.75 14.06 -4.07
N GLN A 139 -30.79 13.15 -4.29
CA GLN A 139 -29.35 13.32 -4.07
C GLN A 139 -28.60 13.63 -5.38
N ARG A 140 -29.06 14.61 -6.16
CA ARG A 140 -28.49 14.99 -7.47
C ARG A 140 -27.01 15.42 -7.49
N ASN A 141 -26.33 15.43 -6.33
CA ASN A 141 -24.95 15.89 -6.15
C ASN A 141 -24.04 14.85 -5.47
N VAL A 142 -24.49 13.60 -5.26
CA VAL A 142 -23.65 12.56 -4.62
C VAL A 142 -23.12 11.61 -5.68
N LEU A 143 -21.80 11.58 -5.85
CA LEU A 143 -21.14 10.55 -6.63
C LEU A 143 -21.22 9.23 -5.84
N PRO A 144 -21.85 8.17 -6.38
CA PRO A 144 -21.92 6.91 -5.67
C PRO A 144 -20.51 6.29 -5.63
N LEU A 145 -20.12 5.87 -4.43
CA LEU A 145 -18.84 5.23 -4.17
C LEU A 145 -19.08 3.72 -4.05
N VAL A 146 -18.28 2.94 -4.78
CA VAL A 146 -18.19 1.49 -4.62
C VAL A 146 -16.87 1.19 -3.93
N ALA A 147 -16.94 0.62 -2.73
CA ALA A 147 -15.78 0.06 -2.05
C ALA A 147 -15.64 -1.42 -2.45
N TYR A 148 -14.56 -1.75 -3.16
CA TYR A 148 -14.23 -3.10 -3.56
C TYR A 148 -13.02 -3.59 -2.78
N ALA A 149 -13.18 -4.70 -2.04
CA ALA A 149 -12.09 -5.42 -1.42
C ALA A 149 -11.73 -6.61 -2.31
N HIS A 150 -10.46 -6.70 -2.72
CA HIS A 150 -9.98 -7.88 -3.44
C HIS A 150 -10.00 -9.11 -2.53
N GLY A 151 -10.05 -10.30 -3.13
CA GLY A 151 -9.87 -11.56 -2.37
C GLY A 151 -8.49 -11.60 -1.71
N THR A 152 -8.30 -12.44 -0.69
CA THR A 152 -7.02 -12.55 0.01
C THR A 152 -5.88 -12.84 -0.96
N ILE A 153 -4.94 -11.91 -1.07
CA ILE A 153 -3.66 -12.09 -1.76
C ILE A 153 -2.65 -12.21 -0.62
N GLY A 154 -2.10 -13.41 -0.45
CA GLY A 154 -1.18 -13.76 0.63
C GLY A 154 0.16 -14.18 0.06
#